data_AF-A0A838TSS7-F1
#
_entry.id   AF-A0A838TSS7-F1
#
_cell.length_a   1.000
_cell.length_b   1.000
_cell.length_c   1.000
_cell.angle_alpha   90.00
_cell.angle_beta   90.00
_cell.angle_gamma   90.00
#
_symmetry.space_group_name_H-M   'P 1'
#
loop_
_entity.id
_entity.type
_entity.pdbx_description
1 polymer ?
#
loop_
_entity_poly.entity_id
_entity_poly.type
_entity_poly.pdbx_seq_one_letter_code
_entity_poly.pdbx_strand_id
1 'polypeptide(L)'
;MLVHFLAGATVAMATVLVLSFLYRTYEENSLIKNIILAVLGALVVGIIWELYELYFGITLLSDGIIYFRDTLSDILMDISGGFFGALYSHNLLRTKNNTLSI
;
A
#
# COMPACT_ATOMS: atom_id res chain seq x y z
N MET A 1 4.87 -2.91 -12.93
CA MET A 1 5.40 -1.50 -12.84
C MET A 1 4.36 -0.40 -12.58
N LEU A 2 3.73 0.24 -13.60
CA LEU A 2 2.79 1.35 -13.33
C LEU A 2 1.56 0.89 -12.55
N VAL A 3 1.06 -0.30 -12.91
CA VAL A 3 -0.08 -0.93 -12.22
C VAL A 3 0.25 -1.19 -10.75
N HIS A 4 1.41 -1.77 -10.44
CA HIS A 4 1.88 -2.00 -9.07
C HIS A 4 2.03 -0.71 -8.28
N PHE A 5 2.59 0.35 -8.88
CA PHE A 5 2.61 1.65 -8.22
C PHE A 5 1.22 2.15 -7.83
N LEU A 6 0.27 2.13 -8.78
CA LEU A 6 -1.09 2.59 -8.54
C LEU A 6 -1.85 1.68 -7.57
N ALA A 7 -1.62 0.37 -7.65
CA ALA A 7 -2.17 -0.62 -6.73
C ALA A 7 -1.65 -0.39 -5.32
N GLY A 8 -0.33 -0.33 -5.13
CA GLY A 8 0.31 0.01 -3.86
C GLY A 8 -0.21 1.31 -3.27
N ALA A 9 -0.33 2.37 -4.06
CA ALA A 9 -0.88 3.66 -3.61
C ALA A 9 -2.35 3.56 -3.18
N THR A 10 -3.16 2.86 -3.95
CA THR A 10 -4.60 2.70 -3.68
C THR A 10 -4.84 1.82 -2.46
N VAL A 11 -4.12 0.69 -2.35
CA VAL A 11 -4.18 -0.23 -1.21
C VAL A 11 -3.74 0.50 0.05
N ALA A 12 -2.59 1.17 0.04
CA ALA A 12 -2.10 1.96 1.17
C ALA A 12 -3.12 3.00 1.64
N MET A 13 -3.68 3.77 0.70
CA MET A 13 -4.70 4.76 1.01
C MET A 13 -5.94 4.11 1.62
N ALA A 14 -6.43 3.00 1.04
CA ALA A 14 -7.55 2.26 1.57
C ALA A 14 -7.27 1.73 2.98
N THR A 15 -6.09 1.15 3.22
CA THR A 15 -5.68 0.66 4.54
C THR A 15 -5.75 1.75 5.59
N VAL A 16 -5.11 2.91 5.34
CA VAL A 16 -5.09 4.01 6.32
C VAL A 16 -6.49 4.57 6.55
N LEU A 17 -7.27 4.81 5.49
CA LEU A 17 -8.59 5.42 5.60
C LEU A 17 -9.62 4.49 6.25
N VAL A 18 -9.63 3.21 5.88
CA VAL A 18 -10.55 2.21 6.45
C VAL A 18 -10.22 1.98 7.92
N LEU A 19 -8.94 1.80 8.28
CA LEU A 19 -8.56 1.63 9.69
C LEU A 19 -8.90 2.88 10.51
N SER A 20 -8.60 4.07 9.99
CA SER A 20 -8.94 5.33 10.66
C SER A 20 -10.45 5.49 10.86
N PHE A 21 -11.25 5.04 9.89
CA PHE A 21 -12.72 5.04 9.99
C PHE A 21 -13.22 4.03 11.02
N LEU A 22 -12.77 2.77 10.96
CA LEU A 22 -13.24 1.68 11.83
C LEU A 22 -12.87 1.91 13.30
N TYR A 23 -11.64 2.35 13.57
CA TYR A 23 -11.14 2.56 14.93
C TYR A 23 -11.35 3.99 15.44
N ARG A 24 -11.96 4.87 14.64
CA ARG A 24 -12.17 6.30 14.95
C ARG A 24 -10.89 7.01 15.41
N THR A 25 -9.71 6.57 14.95
CA THR A 25 -8.41 7.09 15.37
C THR A 25 -8.03 8.39 14.65
N TYR A 26 -9.01 9.24 14.35
CA TYR A 26 -8.78 10.51 13.68
C TYR A 26 -7.83 11.41 14.48
N GLU A 27 -7.91 11.37 15.81
CA GLU A 27 -7.13 12.25 16.70
C GLU A 27 -5.68 11.80 16.91
N GLU A 28 -5.37 10.50 16.80
CA GLU A 28 -4.01 9.95 16.91
C GLU A 28 -3.29 9.86 15.54
N ASN A 29 -3.31 10.97 14.79
CA ASN A 29 -2.83 11.00 13.40
C ASN A 29 -1.29 11.11 13.31
N SER A 30 -0.58 10.08 13.77
CA SER A 30 0.87 9.97 13.62
C SER A 30 1.23 9.58 12.18
N LEU A 31 2.00 10.44 11.51
CA LEU A 31 2.48 10.19 10.15
C LEU A 31 3.24 8.86 10.05
N ILE A 32 4.11 8.57 11.01
CA ILE A 32 4.92 7.34 11.02
C ILE A 32 4.03 6.11 11.15
N LYS A 33 3.04 6.15 12.05
CA LYS A 33 2.05 5.07 12.22
C LYS A 33 1.32 4.80 10.90
N ASN A 34 0.87 5.85 10.22
CA ASN A 34 0.16 5.72 8.94
C ASN A 34 1.06 5.15 7.84
N ILE A 35 2.33 5.58 7.75
CA ILE A 35 3.30 5.03 6.79
C ILE A 35 3.51 3.54 7.05
N ILE A 36 3.72 3.12 8.30
CA ILE A 36 3.92 1.71 8.66
C ILE A 36 2.70 0.88 8.25
N LEU A 37 1.49 1.31 8.64
CA LEU A 37 0.26 0.60 8.31
C LEU A 37 0.02 0.52 6.80
N ALA A 38 0.25 1.62 6.08
CA ALA A 38 0.12 1.69 4.63
C ALA A 38 1.07 0.73 3.90
N VAL A 39 2.36 0.75 4.26
CA VAL A 39 3.37 -0.10 3.62
C VAL A 39 3.12 -1.57 3.94
N LEU A 40 2.73 -1.90 5.19
CA LEU A 40 2.36 -3.27 5.53
C LEU A 40 1.13 -3.75 4.75
N GLY A 41 0.11 -2.91 4.61
CA GLY A 41 -1.08 -3.22 3.81
C GLY A 41 -0.73 -3.46 2.33
N ALA A 42 0.05 -2.57 1.73
CA ALA A 42 0.51 -2.71 0.35
C ALA A 42 1.36 -3.98 0.14
N LEU A 43 2.30 -4.26 1.05
CA LEU A 43 3.14 -5.47 0.99
C LEU A 43 2.33 -6.76 1.09
N VAL A 44 1.35 -6.83 1.99
CA VAL A 44 0.51 -8.03 2.13
C VAL A 44 -0.25 -8.28 0.83
N VAL A 45 -0.85 -7.24 0.24
CA VAL A 45 -1.59 -7.38 -1.02
C VAL A 45 -0.66 -7.71 -2.19
N GLY A 46 0.51 -7.07 -2.28
CA GLY A 46 1.52 -7.35 -3.31
C GLY A 46 2.02 -8.80 -3.24
N ILE A 47 2.34 -9.31 -2.05
CA ILE A 47 2.74 -10.72 -1.87
C ILE A 47 1.60 -11.68 -2.27
N ILE A 48 0.36 -11.38 -1.90
CA ILE A 48 -0.79 -12.20 -2.31
C ILE A 48 -0.94 -12.18 -3.84
N TRP A 49 -0.66 -11.04 -4.48
CA TRP A 49 -0.71 -10.90 -5.93
C TRP A 49 0.35 -11.77 -6.63
N GLU A 50 1.60 -11.73 -6.18
CA GLU A 50 2.67 -12.59 -6.71
C GLU A 50 2.33 -14.10 -6.57
N LEU A 51 1.78 -14.49 -5.42
CA LEU A 51 1.32 -15.87 -5.19
C LEU A 51 0.15 -16.26 -6.11
N TYR A 52 -0.74 -15.31 -6.38
CA TYR A 52 -1.83 -15.50 -7.35
C TYR A 52 -1.27 -15.74 -8.75
N GLU A 53 -0.32 -14.93 -9.21
CA GLU A 53 0.30 -15.08 -10.53
C GLU A 53 0.99 -16.44 -10.69
N LEU A 54 1.71 -16.86 -9.65
CA LEU A 54 2.35 -18.18 -9.62
C LEU A 54 1.32 -19.32 -9.67
N TYR A 55 0.23 -19.21 -8.91
CA TYR A 55 -0.81 -20.23 -8.85
C TYR A 55 -1.55 -20.39 -10.19
N PHE A 56 -1.79 -19.29 -10.90
CA PHE A 56 -2.45 -19.30 -12.21
C PHE A 56 -1.49 -19.50 -13.38
N GLY A 57 -0.19 -19.65 -13.12
CA GLY A 57 0.83 -19.86 -14.16
C GLY A 57 1.03 -18.63 -15.06
N ILE A 58 0.74 -17.44 -14.56
CA ILE A 58 1.03 -16.16 -15.23
C ILE A 58 2.54 -15.92 -15.18
N THR A 59 3.16 -16.23 -14.05
CA THR A 59 4.61 -16.24 -13.84
C THR A 59 5.06 -17.63 -13.41
N LEU A 60 6.29 -18.02 -13.74
CA LEU A 60 6.82 -19.36 -13.44
C LEU A 60 8.15 -19.27 -12.67
N LEU A 61 8.29 -20.09 -11.63
CA LEU A 61 9.57 -20.24 -10.91
C LEU A 61 10.71 -20.73 -11.81
N SER A 62 10.38 -21.43 -12.90
CA SER A 62 11.36 -21.89 -13.90
C SER A 62 12.05 -20.75 -14.64
N ASP A 63 11.49 -19.53 -14.62
CA ASP A 63 12.05 -18.37 -15.32
C ASP A 63 13.25 -17.76 -14.56
N GLY A 64 13.54 -18.26 -13.35
CA GLY A 64 14.77 -18.00 -12.62
C GLY A 64 15.01 -16.52 -12.35
N ILE A 65 16.08 -15.96 -12.92
CA ILE A 65 16.48 -14.56 -12.70
C ILE A 65 15.46 -13.55 -13.23
N ILE A 66 14.70 -13.91 -14.27
CA ILE A 66 13.70 -13.03 -14.86
C ILE A 66 12.54 -12.87 -13.88
N TYR A 67 12.01 -13.99 -13.37
CA TYR A 67 11.01 -14.00 -12.30
C TYR A 67 11.46 -13.18 -11.09
N PHE A 68 12.67 -13.45 -10.59
CA PHE A 68 13.18 -12.73 -9.42
C PHE A 68 13.25 -11.22 -9.63
N ARG A 69 13.72 -10.77 -10.80
CA ARG A 69 13.80 -9.35 -11.13
C ARG A 69 12.41 -8.71 -11.24
N ASP A 70 11.45 -9.41 -11.84
CA ASP A 70 10.09 -8.94 -12.04
C ASP A 70 9.39 -8.74 -10.69
N THR A 71 9.28 -9.81 -9.89
CA THR A 71 8.76 -9.79 -8.52
C THR A 71 9.43 -8.73 -7.65
N LEU A 72 10.76 -8.62 -7.72
CA LEU A 72 11.48 -7.61 -6.94
C LEU A 72 11.08 -6.19 -7.39
N SER A 73 10.99 -5.96 -8.70
CA SER A 73 10.56 -4.67 -9.21
C SER A 73 9.12 -4.34 -8.84
N ASP A 74 8.21 -5.32 -8.87
CA ASP A 74 6.82 -5.11 -8.50
C ASP A 74 6.65 -4.82 -7.00
N ILE A 75 7.36 -5.54 -6.12
CA ILE A 75 7.42 -5.22 -4.68
C ILE A 75 7.95 -3.80 -4.45
N LEU A 76 9.00 -3.39 -5.16
CA LEU A 76 9.56 -2.03 -5.04
C LEU A 76 8.55 -0.96 -5.49
N MET A 77 7.80 -1.24 -6.55
CA MET A 77 6.75 -0.33 -7.04
C MET A 77 5.56 -0.28 -6.08
N ASP A 78 5.16 -1.40 -5.47
CA ASP A 78 4.11 -1.46 -4.45
C ASP A 78 4.49 -0.67 -3.20
N ILE A 79 5.73 -0.79 -2.73
CA ILE A 79 6.25 0.01 -1.61
C ILE A 79 6.27 1.51 -1.96
N SER A 80 6.76 1.85 -3.15
CA SER A 80 6.85 3.24 -3.60
C SER A 80 5.47 3.89 -3.73
N GLY A 81 4.53 3.17 -4.33
CA GLY A 81 3.12 3.54 -4.38
C GLY A 81 2.53 3.65 -2.98
N GLY A 82 2.80 2.65 -2.13
CA GLY A 82 2.30 2.60 -0.76
C GLY A 82 2.73 3.80 0.08
N PHE A 83 3.98 4.23 -0.07
CA PHE A 83 4.48 5.46 0.55
C PHE A 83 3.71 6.70 0.08
N PHE A 84 3.46 6.82 -1.23
CA PHE A 84 2.66 7.92 -1.78
C PHE A 84 1.21 7.90 -1.25
N GLY A 85 0.56 6.73 -1.24
CA GLY A 85 -0.78 6.54 -0.69
C GLY A 85 -0.87 6.89 0.80
N ALA A 86 0.17 6.58 1.58
CA ALA A 86 0.28 6.94 2.99
C ALA A 86 0.33 8.46 3.20
N LEU A 87 1.19 9.15 2.43
CA LEU A 87 1.30 10.61 2.51
C LEU A 87 -0.01 11.30 2.12
N TYR A 88 -0.65 10.83 1.05
CA TYR A 88 -1.91 11.40 0.59
C TYR A 88 -3.03 11.21 1.61
N SER A 89 -3.25 9.98 2.09
CA SER A 89 -4.27 9.67 3.09
C SER A 89 -4.03 10.40 4.42
N HIS A 90 -2.78 10.51 4.88
CA HIS A 90 -2.46 11.26 6.08
C HIS A 90 -2.81 12.75 5.95
N ASN A 91 -2.44 13.39 4.82
CA ASN A 91 -2.80 14.78 4.56
C ASN A 91 -4.31 14.99 4.50
N LEU A 92 -5.05 14.05 3.90
CA LEU A 92 -6.51 14.09 3.84
C LEU A 92 -7.13 14.04 5.24
N LEU A 93 -6.68 13.11 6.09
CA LEU A 93 -7.14 12.99 7.47
C LEU A 93 -6.79 14.23 8.31
N ARG A 94 -5.58 14.79 8.12
CA ARG A 94 -5.16 16.01 8.82
C ARG A 94 -6.06 17.20 8.50
N THR A 95 -6.41 17.40 7.22
CA THR A 95 -7.31 18.49 6.81
C THR A 95 -8.71 18.31 7.41
N LYS A 96 -9.23 17.09 7.47
CA LYS A 96 -10.53 16.78 8.06
C LYS A 96 -10.59 17.07 9.56
N ASN A 97 -9.50 16.84 10.30
CA ASN A 97 -9.47 17.14 11.73
C ASN A 97 -9.54 18.65 11.99
N ASN A 98 -8.81 19.46 11.20
CA ASN A 98 -8.78 20.90 11.36
C ASN A 98 -10.14 21.58 11.11
N THR A 99 -11.00 21.01 10.26
CA THR A 99 -12.35 21.53 10.01
C THR A 99 -13.35 21.16 11.09
N LEU A 100 -13.14 20.08 11.85
CA LEU A 100 -14.03 19.67 12.95
C LEU A 100 -13.70 20.36 14.28
N SER A 101 -12.55 21.02 14.38
CA SER A 101 -12.08 21.72 15.60
C SER A 101 -12.44 23.22 15.64
N ILE A 102 -13.30 23.70 14.73
CA ILE A 102 -13.83 25.09 14.69
C ILE A 102 -15.30 25.04 15.14
#